data_AF-A0A2A9FIX3-F1
#
_entry.id   AF-A0A2A9FIX3-F1
#
_cell.length_a   1.000
_cell.length_b   1.000
_cell.length_c   1.000
_cell.angle_alpha   90.00
_cell.angle_beta   90.00
_cell.angle_gamma   90.00
#
_symmetry.space_group_name_H-M   'P 1'
#
loop_
_entity.id
_entity.type
_entity.pdbx_description
1 polymer ?
#
loop_
_entity_poly.entity_id
_entity_poly.type
_entity_poly.pdbx_seq_one_letter_code
_entity_poly.pdbx_strand_id
1 'polypeptide(L)'
;MTIEVHIDRIVLDGLEVPPGQSRALGEAVRAELARLLGEAPRGTWRASRHARRIDVPGLRLGGHHTVSSLGEEIARCLGTGLNAPGGAR
;
A
#
# COMPACT_ATOMS: atom_id res chain seq x y z
N MET A 1 16.11 -13.39 -5.80
CA MET A 1 14.77 -13.75 -5.30
C MET A 1 13.83 -12.70 -5.83
N THR A 2 12.82 -13.10 -6.58
CA THR A 2 11.83 -12.20 -7.18
C THR A 2 10.56 -12.26 -6.34
N ILE A 3 9.99 -11.09 -6.04
CA ILE A 3 8.72 -10.98 -5.33
C ILE A 3 7.76 -10.32 -6.30
N GLU A 4 6.68 -11.02 -6.63
CA GLU A 4 5.61 -10.51 -7.48
C GLU A 4 4.39 -10.26 -6.60
N VAL A 5 3.96 -9.00 -6.54
CA VAL A 5 2.74 -8.61 -5.82
C VAL A 5 1.69 -8.23 -6.86
N HIS A 6 0.64 -9.05 -6.93
CA HIS A 6 -0.52 -8.80 -7.76
C HIS A 6 -1.57 -8.05 -6.94
N ILE A 7 -1.90 -6.84 -7.39
CA ILE A 7 -3.00 -6.05 -6.85
C ILE A 7 -4.07 -6.00 -7.92
N ASP A 8 -5.11 -6.82 -7.77
CA ASP A 8 -6.19 -6.91 -8.77
C ASP A 8 -7.02 -5.63 -8.79
N ARG A 9 -7.25 -5.03 -7.62
CA ARG A 9 -8.06 -3.82 -7.48
C ARG A 9 -7.67 -3.03 -6.24
N ILE A 10 -7.53 -1.72 -6.41
CA ILE A 10 -7.52 -0.76 -5.31
C ILE A 10 -8.84 -0.01 -5.34
N VAL A 11 -9.60 -0.07 -4.24
CA VAL A 11 -10.83 0.71 -4.05
C VAL A 11 -10.55 1.73 -2.97
N LEU A 12 -10.65 3.02 -3.34
CA LEU A 12 -10.49 4.14 -2.42
C LEU A 12 -11.88 4.73 -2.22
N ASP A 13 -12.56 4.27 -1.17
CA ASP A 13 -13.87 4.81 -0.81
C ASP A 13 -13.71 6.09 0.02
N GLY A 14 -14.54 7.09 -0.24
CA GLY A 14 -14.48 8.40 0.44
C GLY A 14 -13.29 9.29 0.06
N LEU A 15 -12.50 8.93 -0.96
CA LEU A 15 -11.37 9.73 -1.43
C LEU A 15 -11.70 10.42 -2.75
N GLU A 16 -11.76 11.74 -2.73
CA GLU A 16 -11.89 12.54 -3.95
C GLU A 16 -10.57 12.59 -4.70
N VAL A 17 -10.46 11.80 -5.77
CA VAL A 17 -9.35 11.86 -6.73
C VAL A 17 -9.85 12.56 -7.98
N PRO A 18 -9.22 13.67 -8.42
CA PRO A 18 -9.62 14.36 -9.63
C PRO A 18 -9.66 13.43 -10.86
N PRO A 19 -10.60 13.62 -11.79
CA PRO A 19 -10.66 12.84 -13.02
C PRO A 19 -9.32 12.84 -13.74
N GLY A 20 -8.88 11.66 -14.19
CA GLY A 20 -7.59 11.49 -14.87
C GLY A 20 -6.36 11.30 -13.96
N GLN A 21 -6.49 11.50 -12.65
CA GLN A 21 -5.38 11.30 -11.70
C GLN A 21 -5.32 9.89 -11.11
N SER A 22 -6.36 9.07 -11.29
CA SER A 22 -6.42 7.70 -10.75
C SER A 22 -5.27 6.82 -11.24
N ARG A 23 -4.86 6.97 -12.51
CA ARG A 23 -3.70 6.23 -13.05
C ARG A 23 -2.39 6.68 -12.38
N ALA A 24 -2.18 7.98 -12.24
CA ALA A 24 -1.01 8.53 -11.58
C ALA A 24 -0.94 8.09 -10.11
N LEU A 25 -2.08 8.01 -9.43
CA LEU A 25 -2.17 7.49 -8.07
C LEU A 25 -1.76 6.02 -8.00
N GLY A 26 -2.29 5.19 -8.90
CA GLY A 26 -1.94 3.77 -8.96
C GLY A 26 -0.44 3.54 -9.21
N GLU A 27 0.17 4.33 -10.10
CA GLU A 27 1.62 4.28 -10.33
C GLU A 27 2.43 4.71 -9.10
N ALA A 28 2.01 5.78 -8.40
CA ALA A 28 2.67 6.22 -7.18
C ALA A 28 2.61 5.14 -6.07
N VAL A 29 1.45 4.51 -5.89
CA VAL A 29 1.30 3.39 -4.94
C VAL A 29 2.20 2.22 -5.33
N ARG A 30 2.23 1.85 -6.62
CA ARG A 30 3.05 0.72 -7.11
C ARG A 30 4.53 0.97 -6.91
N ALA A 31 5.02 2.16 -7.26
CA ALA A 31 6.42 2.52 -7.15
C ALA A 31 6.88 2.48 -5.69
N GLU A 32 6.12 3.11 -4.79
CA GLU A 32 6.50 3.15 -3.37
C GLU A 32 6.37 1.77 -2.71
N LEU A 33 5.33 1.00 -3.03
CA LEU A 33 5.20 -0.35 -2.48
C LEU A 33 6.32 -1.27 -2.96
N ALA A 34 6.73 -1.17 -4.23
CA ALA A 34 7.86 -1.91 -4.76
C ALA A 34 9.16 -1.55 -4.03
N ARG A 35 9.39 -0.26 -3.74
CA ARG A 35 10.53 0.20 -2.94
C ARG A 35 10.51 -0.38 -1.54
N LEU A 36 9.39 -0.27 -0.82
CA LEU A 36 9.23 -0.79 0.55
C LEU A 36 9.44 -2.30 0.63
N LEU A 37 8.94 -3.05 -0.34
CA LEU A 37 9.14 -4.50 -0.41
C LEU A 37 10.58 -4.87 -0.79
N GLY A 38 11.24 -4.07 -1.62
CA GLY A 38 12.64 -4.26 -1.96
C GLY A 38 13.59 -4.02 -0.78
N GLU A 39 13.23 -3.07 0.10
CA GLU A 39 14.04 -2.69 1.26
C GLU A 39 13.78 -3.54 2.52
N ALA A 40 12.61 -4.17 2.65
CA ALA A 40 12.30 -4.90 3.87
C ALA A 40 13.17 -6.17 4.02
N PRO A 41 13.52 -6.57 5.27
CA PRO A 41 14.27 -7.78 5.52
C PRO A 41 13.57 -9.03 4.95
N ARG A 42 14.37 -10.00 4.51
CA ARG A 42 13.85 -11.24 3.92
C ARG A 42 12.90 -11.95 4.88
N GLY A 43 11.68 -12.20 4.42
CA GLY A 43 10.70 -12.99 5.15
C GLY A 43 9.85 -12.19 6.14
N THR A 44 9.98 -10.86 6.19
CA THR A 44 9.15 -9.98 7.04
C THR A 44 7.66 -10.16 6.74
N TRP A 45 7.29 -10.32 5.48
CA TRP A 45 5.91 -10.56 5.02
C TRP A 45 5.46 -12.03 5.05
N ARG A 46 6.23 -12.97 5.63
CA ARG A 46 5.86 -14.40 5.64
C ARG A 46 4.53 -14.66 6.36
N ALA A 47 4.21 -13.87 7.38
CA ALA A 47 2.94 -13.97 8.08
C ALA A 47 1.76 -13.55 7.18
N SER A 48 1.98 -12.59 6.30
CA SER A 48 0.94 -11.98 5.45
C SER A 48 0.61 -12.80 4.21
N ARG A 49 1.44 -13.78 3.83
CA ARG A 49 1.23 -14.63 2.64
C ARG A 49 -0.10 -15.40 2.63
N HIS A 50 -0.66 -15.65 3.82
CA HIS A 50 -1.90 -16.40 4.02
C HIS A 50 -3.01 -15.55 4.63
N ALA A 51 -2.76 -14.25 4.82
CA ALA A 51 -3.72 -13.35 5.41
C ALA A 51 -4.86 -13.08 4.42
N ARG A 52 -6.10 -13.38 4.80
CA ARG A 52 -7.29 -12.99 4.01
C ARG A 52 -7.55 -11.49 4.07
N ARG A 53 -7.11 -10.87 5.16
CA ARG A 53 -7.23 -9.45 5.44
C ARG A 53 -5.95 -9.01 6.14
N ILE A 54 -5.53 -7.78 5.88
CA ILE A 54 -4.42 -7.15 6.58
C ILE A 54 -4.97 -5.87 7.18
N ASP A 55 -4.85 -5.74 8.49
CA ASP A 55 -5.17 -4.48 9.15
C ASP A 55 -3.97 -3.52 9.00
N VAL A 56 -4.28 -2.30 8.58
CA VAL A 56 -3.32 -1.23 8.38
C VAL A 56 -3.65 -0.07 9.32
N PRO A 57 -2.65 0.73 9.74
CA PRO A 57 -2.91 1.99 10.41
C PRO A 57 -3.85 2.86 9.57
N GLY A 58 -4.70 3.65 10.23
CA GLY A 58 -5.61 4.57 9.55
C GLY A 58 -4.84 5.57 8.68
N LEU A 59 -5.33 5.77 7.44
CA LEU A 59 -4.72 6.69 6.50
C LEU A 59 -4.88 8.14 7.00
N ARG A 60 -3.79 8.88 7.13
CA ARG A 60 -3.83 10.28 7.57
C ARG A 60 -3.90 11.22 6.37
N LEU A 61 -5.13 11.51 5.93
CA LEU A 61 -5.39 12.52 4.92
C LEU A 61 -5.39 13.92 5.56
N GLY A 62 -4.21 14.52 5.76
CA GLY A 62 -4.09 15.96 6.02
C GLY A 62 -4.59 16.85 4.86
N GLY A 63 -4.78 18.15 5.09
CA GLY A 63 -5.17 19.10 4.03
C GLY A 63 -4.01 19.43 3.10
N HIS A 64 -4.17 19.19 1.80
CA HIS A 64 -3.20 19.30 0.69
C HIS A 64 -2.27 18.09 0.49
N HIS A 65 -2.78 17.08 -0.22
CA HIS A 65 -1.95 16.02 -0.80
C HIS A 65 -1.80 16.22 -2.30
N THR A 66 -0.59 15.99 -2.80
CA THR A 66 -0.40 15.68 -4.22
C THR A 66 -0.78 14.21 -4.45
N VAL A 67 -1.05 13.84 -5.70
CA VAL A 67 -1.32 12.44 -6.06
C VAL A 67 -0.16 11.53 -5.65
N SER A 68 1.08 12.00 -5.80
CA SER A 68 2.26 11.24 -5.42
C SER A 68 2.33 11.03 -3.91
N SER A 69 2.19 12.10 -3.11
CA SER A 69 2.26 11.99 -1.64
C SER A 69 1.12 11.14 -1.07
N LEU A 70 -0.05 11.19 -1.69
CA LEU A 70 -1.18 10.31 -1.37
C LEU A 70 -0.86 8.84 -1.69
N GLY A 71 -0.29 8.56 -2.87
CA GLY A 71 0.09 7.21 -3.26
C GLY A 71 1.17 6.63 -2.34
N GLU A 72 2.14 7.45 -1.96
CA GLU A 72 3.18 7.07 -1.00
C GLU A 72 2.61 6.74 0.38
N GLU A 73 1.67 7.54 0.88
CA GLU A 73 1.02 7.32 2.18
C GLU A 73 0.22 6.00 2.19
N ILE A 74 -0.52 5.73 1.11
CA ILE A 74 -1.24 4.46 0.91
C ILE A 74 -0.25 3.29 0.92
N ALA A 75 0.83 3.39 0.15
CA ALA A 75 1.84 2.33 0.08
C ALA A 75 2.54 2.10 1.43
N ARG A 76 2.84 3.15 2.20
CA ARG A 76 3.42 3.05 3.55
C ARG A 76 2.45 2.39 4.55
N CYS A 77 1.16 2.70 4.48
CA CYS A 77 0.15 2.02 5.29
C CYS A 77 0.08 0.53 4.96
N LEU A 78 0.03 0.17 3.67
CA LEU A 78 0.03 -1.22 3.21
C LEU A 78 1.31 -1.96 3.62
N GLY A 79 2.48 -1.35 3.42
CA GLY A 79 3.77 -1.91 3.80
C GLY A 79 3.85 -2.21 5.31
N THR A 80 3.29 -1.33 6.13
CA THR A 80 3.23 -1.54 7.59
C THR A 80 2.37 -2.76 7.94
N GLY A 81 1.18 -2.88 7.36
CA GLY A 81 0.32 -4.04 7.59
C GLY A 81 0.94 -5.34 7.08
N LEU A 82 1.58 -5.32 5.90
CA LEU A 82 2.26 -6.48 5.33
C LEU A 82 3.42 -6.98 6.20
N ASN A 83 4.08 -6.07 6.91
CA ASN A 83 5.18 -6.37 7.80
C ASN A 83 4.75 -6.63 9.25
N ALA A 84 3.46 -6.45 9.57
CA ALA A 84 2.96 -6.65 10.92
C ALA A 84 2.91 -8.15 11.28
N PRO A 85 3.45 -8.55 12.44
CA PRO A 85 3.32 -9.92 12.93
C PRO A 85 1.86 -10.19 13.35
N GLY A 86 1.04 -10.73 12.45
CA GLY A 86 -0.26 -11.32 12.81
C GLY A 86 -1.52 -10.52 12.45
N GLY A 87 -1.63 -10.01 11.24
CA GLY A 87 -2.86 -9.36 10.74
C GLY A 87 -4.00 -10.29 10.31
N ALA A 88 -3.92 -11.60 10.56
CA ALA A 88 -5.00 -12.54 10.25
C ALA A 88 -5.88 -12.74 11.50
N ARG A 89 -6.88 -11.88 11.68
CA ARG A 89 -8.07 -12.21 12.47
C ARG A 89 -9.22 -12.56 11.53
#